data_AF-A0A651GDK0-F1
#
_entry.id   AF-A0A651GDK0-F1
#
_cell.length_a   1.000
_cell.length_b   1.000
_cell.length_c   1.000
_cell.angle_alpha   90.00
_cell.angle_beta   90.00
_cell.angle_gamma   90.00
#
_symmetry.space_group_name_H-M   'P 1'
#
loop_
_entity.id
_entity.type
_entity.pdbx_description
1 polymer ?
#
loop_
_entity_poly.entity_id
_entity_poly.type
_entity_poly.pdbx_seq_one_letter_code
_entity_poly.pdbx_strand_id
1 'polypeptide(L)'
;MRAFIGILLLSWLGTFFLPWWILFLPAFIFGAWLIEKPLSAIVIGFSGTGFAWFLQALYIHIANDAIAAIRVAEMMGIGSPWLVLVIILLVGGLPGAAGAVTGCLLKLNLKKNPETAAA
;
A
#
# COMPACT_ATOMS: atom_id res chain seq x y z
N MET A 1 -4.00 -6.88 -12.64
CA MET A 1 -4.20 -5.49 -13.11
C MET A 1 -5.38 -4.81 -12.44
N ARG A 2 -6.60 -5.38 -12.47
CA ARG A 2 -7.79 -4.78 -11.81
C ARG A 2 -7.60 -4.49 -10.31
N ALA A 3 -7.09 -5.47 -9.56
CA ALA A 3 -6.81 -5.31 -8.13
C ALA A 3 -5.78 -4.20 -7.84
N PHE A 4 -4.72 -4.12 -8.65
CA PHE A 4 -3.70 -3.07 -8.52
C PHE A 4 -4.30 -1.68 -8.66
N ILE A 5 -5.09 -1.44 -9.72
CA ILE A 5 -5.71 -0.14 -9.98
C ILE A 5 -6.68 0.23 -8.84
N GLY A 6 -7.50 -0.72 -8.38
CA GLY A 6 -8.42 -0.51 -7.27
C GLY A 6 -7.71 -0.15 -5.97
N ILE A 7 -6.66 -0.90 -5.61
CA ILE A 7 -5.85 -0.61 -4.42
C ILE A 7 -5.20 0.76 -4.54
N LEU A 8 -4.58 1.07 -5.69
CA LEU A 8 -3.88 2.33 -5.90
C LEU A 8 -4.83 3.52 -5.75
N LEU A 9 -5.98 3.52 -6.45
CA LEU A 9 -6.91 4.64 -6.43
C LEU A 9 -7.56 4.85 -5.06
N LEU A 10 -8.05 3.79 -4.42
CA LEU A 10 -8.68 3.92 -3.10
C LEU A 10 -7.67 4.27 -2.01
N SER A 11 -6.45 3.74 -2.09
CA SER A 11 -5.39 4.10 -1.14
C SER A 11 -4.99 5.56 -1.30
N TRP A 12 -4.80 6.01 -2.54
CA TRP A 12 -4.46 7.39 -2.86
C TRP A 12 -5.57 8.36 -2.41
N LEU A 13 -6.84 8.06 -2.66
CA LEU A 13 -7.94 8.89 -2.17
C LEU A 13 -8.08 8.83 -0.65
N GLY A 14 -7.92 7.65 -0.06
CA GLY A 14 -8.10 7.42 1.37
C GLY A 14 -7.12 8.22 2.23
N THR A 15 -5.85 8.33 1.81
CA THR A 15 -4.81 9.03 2.57
C THR A 15 -4.99 10.55 2.64
N PHE A 16 -5.87 11.15 1.83
CA PHE A 16 -6.21 12.58 1.97
C PHE A 16 -7.12 12.87 3.17
N PHE A 17 -8.01 11.94 3.51
CA PHE A 17 -9.05 12.16 4.52
C PHE A 17 -8.83 11.36 5.79
N LEU A 18 -8.09 10.26 5.68
CA LEU A 18 -7.86 9.30 6.76
C LEU A 18 -6.36 9.16 7.02
N PRO A 19 -5.97 8.78 8.25
CA PRO A 19 -4.56 8.56 8.54
C PRO A 19 -4.01 7.37 7.74
N TRP A 20 -2.69 7.32 7.62
CA TRP A 20 -1.95 6.40 6.72
C TRP A 20 -2.22 4.90 6.92
N TRP A 21 -2.76 4.45 8.05
CA TRP A 21 -3.20 3.06 8.23
C TRP A 21 -4.38 2.68 7.33
N ILE A 22 -5.03 3.63 6.66
CA ILE A 22 -6.08 3.33 5.69
C ILE A 22 -5.60 2.39 4.57
N LEU A 23 -4.30 2.38 4.25
CA LEU A 23 -3.70 1.54 3.21
C LEU A 23 -4.02 0.04 3.38
N PHE A 24 -4.25 -0.43 4.62
CA PHE A 24 -4.65 -1.82 4.89
C PHE A 24 -6.01 -2.18 4.29
N LEU A 25 -7.01 -1.27 4.35
CA LEU A 25 -8.39 -1.60 3.99
C LEU A 25 -8.58 -1.87 2.49
N PRO A 26 -8.16 -0.98 1.56
CA PRO A 26 -8.26 -1.28 0.13
C PRO A 26 -7.48 -2.55 -0.24
N ALA A 27 -6.26 -2.71 0.30
CA ALA A 27 -5.43 -3.86 0.03
C ALA A 27 -6.11 -5.17 0.47
N PHE A 28 -6.65 -5.21 1.69
CA PHE A 28 -7.39 -6.36 2.20
C PHE A 28 -8.62 -6.69 1.36
N ILE A 29 -9.45 -5.68 1.07
CA ILE A 29 -10.70 -5.85 0.31
C ILE A 29 -10.40 -6.42 -1.09
N PHE A 30 -9.47 -5.80 -1.83
CA PHE A 30 -9.13 -6.27 -3.18
C PHE A 30 -8.35 -7.59 -3.17
N GLY A 31 -7.56 -7.86 -2.13
CA GLY A 31 -6.92 -9.15 -1.91
C GLY A 31 -7.93 -10.28 -1.72
N ALA A 32 -8.97 -10.04 -0.92
CA ALA A 32 -10.05 -10.99 -0.65
C ALA A 32 -10.99 -11.20 -1.85
N TRP A 33 -11.17 -10.21 -2.72
CA TRP A 33 -12.06 -10.36 -3.88
C TRP A 33 -11.36 -10.82 -5.14
N LEU A 34 -10.24 -10.20 -5.53
CA LEU A 34 -9.73 -10.28 -6.90
C LEU A 34 -8.44 -11.09 -7.05
N ILE A 35 -7.78 -11.50 -5.96
CA ILE A 35 -6.48 -12.18 -6.01
C ILE A 35 -6.61 -13.63 -5.57
N GLU A 36 -6.05 -14.55 -6.37
CA GLU A 36 -6.13 -16.00 -6.14
C GLU A 36 -4.81 -16.62 -5.67
N LYS A 37 -3.69 -15.87 -5.77
CA LYS A 37 -2.35 -16.36 -5.45
C LYS A 37 -1.73 -15.48 -4.37
N PRO A 38 -1.33 -16.02 -3.20
CA PRO A 38 -0.77 -15.24 -2.10
C PRO A 38 0.48 -14.42 -2.48
N LEU A 39 1.40 -15.02 -3.25
CA LEU A 39 2.60 -14.31 -3.71
C LEU A 39 2.25 -13.13 -4.63
N SER A 40 1.26 -13.29 -5.51
CA SER A 40 0.74 -12.19 -6.32
C SER A 40 0.06 -11.14 -5.46
N ALA A 41 -0.61 -11.51 -4.37
CA ALA A 41 -1.24 -10.59 -3.44
C ALA A 41 -0.21 -9.67 -2.75
N ILE A 42 0.93 -10.22 -2.33
CA ILE A 42 2.04 -9.45 -1.75
C ILE A 42 2.54 -8.40 -2.75
N VAL A 43 2.89 -8.82 -3.97
CA VAL A 43 3.47 -7.91 -4.98
C VAL A 43 2.45 -6.85 -5.42
N ILE A 44 1.20 -7.24 -5.66
CA ILE A 44 0.13 -6.32 -6.08
C ILE A 44 -0.24 -5.36 -4.96
N GLY A 45 -0.36 -5.84 -3.72
CA GLY A 45 -0.65 -5.00 -2.55
C GLY A 45 0.48 -4.01 -2.29
N PHE A 46 1.73 -4.50 -2.26
CA PHE A 46 2.91 -3.67 -2.05
C PHE A 46 3.04 -2.56 -3.08
N SER A 47 2.96 -2.92 -4.37
CA SER A 47 3.07 -1.95 -5.44
C SER A 47 1.88 -0.99 -5.45
N GLY A 48 0.65 -1.47 -5.19
CA GLY A 48 -0.56 -0.64 -5.19
C GLY A 48 -0.50 0.49 -4.15
N THR A 49 -0.27 0.14 -2.88
CA THR A 49 -0.21 1.14 -1.80
C THR A 49 1.10 1.92 -1.81
N GLY A 50 2.22 1.27 -2.12
CA GLY A 50 3.53 1.89 -2.23
C GLY A 50 3.58 2.97 -3.31
N PHE A 51 3.05 2.69 -4.51
CA PHE A 51 2.97 3.71 -5.56
C PHE A 51 1.93 4.78 -5.25
N ALA A 52 0.79 4.44 -4.64
CA ALA A 52 -0.18 5.45 -4.20
C ALA A 52 0.48 6.49 -3.29
N TRP A 53 1.20 6.04 -2.25
CA TRP A 53 1.82 6.96 -1.32
C TRP A 53 3.05 7.65 -1.90
N PHE A 54 3.86 6.94 -2.68
CA PHE A 54 5.01 7.51 -3.38
C PHE A 54 4.59 8.63 -4.34
N LEU A 55 3.53 8.47 -5.12
CA LEU A 55 3.07 9.50 -6.04
C LEU A 55 2.59 10.77 -5.31
N GLN A 56 1.94 10.62 -4.17
CA GLN A 56 1.59 11.77 -3.31
C GLN A 56 2.84 12.46 -2.77
N ALA A 57 3.78 11.68 -2.22
CA ALA A 57 5.01 12.22 -1.68
C ALA A 57 5.87 12.89 -2.76
N LEU A 58 5.92 12.34 -3.97
CA LEU A 58 6.61 12.91 -5.12
C LEU A 58 5.97 14.22 -5.55
N TYR A 59 4.63 14.27 -5.63
CA TYR A 59 3.91 15.50 -5.92
C TYR A 59 4.24 16.60 -4.89
N ILE A 60 4.14 16.27 -3.60
CA ILE A 60 4.47 17.19 -2.51
C ILE A 60 5.94 17.59 -2.57
N HIS A 61 6.85 16.66 -2.87
CA HIS A 61 8.27 16.92 -2.97
C HIS A 61 8.59 17.94 -4.07
N ILE A 62 7.99 17.80 -5.25
CA ILE A 62 8.19 18.75 -6.35
C ILE A 62 7.51 20.09 -6.05
N ALA A 63 6.28 20.07 -5.54
CA ALA A 63 5.51 21.29 -5.24
C ALA A 63 6.09 22.11 -4.07
N ASN A 64 6.90 21.48 -3.22
CA ASN A 64 7.48 22.08 -2.02
C ASN A 64 9.01 22.21 -2.11
N ASP A 65 9.58 22.21 -3.33
CA ASP A 65 11.02 22.35 -3.60
C ASP A 65 11.90 21.43 -2.72
N ALA A 66 11.42 20.21 -2.46
CA ALA A 66 12.05 19.19 -1.62
C ALA A 66 12.29 19.58 -0.15
N ILE A 67 11.84 20.73 0.35
CA ILE A 67 12.19 21.26 1.68
C ILE A 67 11.95 20.24 2.80
N ALA A 68 10.77 19.59 2.80
CA ALA A 68 10.42 18.59 3.80
C ALA A 68 11.33 17.35 3.71
N ALA A 69 11.58 16.85 2.50
CA ALA A 69 12.42 15.68 2.28
C ALA A 69 13.89 15.95 2.65
N ILE A 70 14.39 17.17 2.43
CA ILE A 70 15.75 17.61 2.84
C ILE A 70 15.88 17.56 4.36
N ARG A 71 14.93 18.14 5.10
CA ARG A 71 14.97 18.12 6.57
C ARG A 71 14.90 16.70 7.14
N VAL A 72 14.04 15.86 6.58
CA VAL A 72 13.97 14.44 6.98
C VAL A 72 15.28 13.73 6.66
N ALA A 73 15.87 13.99 5.49
CA ALA A 73 17.16 13.44 5.09
C ALA A 73 18.28 13.82 6.08
N GLU A 74 18.36 15.09 6.47
CA GLU A 74 19.31 15.59 7.48
C GLU A 74 19.10 14.94 8.86
N MET A 75 17.85 14.88 9.34
CA MET A 75 17.51 14.26 10.63
C MET A 75 17.85 12.77 10.66
N MET A 76 17.70 12.07 9.54
CA MET A 76 18.01 10.66 9.41
C MET A 76 19.48 10.40 9.04
N GLY A 77 20.28 11.44 8.77
CA GLY A 77 21.67 11.31 8.35
C GLY A 77 21.85 10.67 6.96
N ILE A 78 20.81 10.69 6.13
CA ILE A 78 20.83 10.13 4.76
C ILE A 78 21.00 11.28 3.78
N GLY A 79 22.15 11.36 3.11
CA GLY A 79 22.58 12.53 2.32
C GLY A 79 21.79 12.87 1.06
N SER A 80 20.60 12.29 0.83
CA SER A 80 19.78 12.59 -0.33
C SER A 80 18.28 12.56 -0.01
N PRO A 81 17.52 13.62 -0.33
CA PRO A 81 16.07 13.65 -0.13
C PRO A 81 15.33 12.65 -1.04
N TRP A 82 15.97 12.17 -2.12
CA TRP A 82 15.40 11.12 -2.96
C TRP A 82 15.31 9.77 -2.23
N LEU A 83 16.24 9.48 -1.32
CA LEU A 83 16.19 8.26 -0.49
C LEU A 83 14.98 8.28 0.44
N VAL A 84 14.55 9.46 0.89
CA VAL A 84 13.32 9.62 1.69
C VAL A 84 12.09 9.17 0.89
N LEU A 85 12.00 9.50 -0.40
CA LEU A 85 10.90 9.04 -1.25
C LEU A 85 10.90 7.52 -1.45
N VAL A 86 12.10 6.91 -1.61
CA VAL A 86 12.23 5.45 -1.68
C VAL A 86 11.75 4.81 -0.38
N ILE A 87 12.12 5.37 0.78
CA ILE A 87 11.65 4.90 2.08
C ILE A 87 10.12 5.00 2.18
N ILE A 88 9.52 6.10 1.72
CA ILE A 88 8.05 6.24 1.70
C ILE A 88 7.39 5.17 0.84
N LEU A 89 7.95 4.86 -0.34
CA LEU A 89 7.46 3.77 -1.18
C LEU A 89 7.51 2.42 -0.44
N LEU A 90 8.65 2.12 0.20
CA LEU A 90 8.84 0.87 0.92
C LEU A 90 7.88 0.76 2.12
N VAL A 91 7.82 1.80 2.95
CA VAL A 91 6.95 1.84 4.15
C VAL A 91 5.48 1.81 3.74
N GLY A 92 5.09 2.48 2.65
CA GLY A 92 3.72 2.43 2.12
C GLY A 92 3.32 1.10 1.54
N GLY A 93 4.28 0.38 0.94
CA GLY A 93 4.04 -0.95 0.39
C GLY A 93 3.77 -2.01 1.46
N LEU A 94 4.39 -1.89 2.65
CA LEU A 94 4.26 -2.92 3.69
C LEU A 94 2.80 -3.15 4.16
N PRO A 95 2.01 -2.11 4.52
CA PRO A 95 0.58 -2.27 4.81
C PRO A 95 -0.21 -2.92 3.67
N GLY A 96 0.10 -2.56 2.42
CA GLY A 96 -0.58 -3.11 1.25
C GLY A 96 -0.28 -4.59 1.04
N ALA A 97 0.99 -4.98 1.17
CA ALA A 97 1.40 -6.38 1.11
C ALA A 97 0.68 -7.21 2.19
N ALA A 98 0.71 -6.73 3.44
CA ALA A 98 0.09 -7.39 4.58
C ALA A 98 -1.43 -7.48 4.45
N GLY A 99 -2.10 -6.39 4.06
CA GLY A 99 -3.54 -6.36 3.84
C GLY A 99 -3.96 -7.32 2.72
N ALA A 100 -3.32 -7.21 1.54
CA ALA A 100 -3.68 -8.01 0.37
C ALA A 100 -3.46 -9.51 0.58
N VAL A 101 -2.34 -9.91 1.21
CA VAL A 101 -2.10 -11.33 1.49
C VAL A 101 -3.07 -11.88 2.52
N THR A 102 -3.38 -11.11 3.57
CA THR A 102 -4.38 -11.50 4.57
C THR A 102 -5.75 -11.71 3.93
N GLY A 103 -6.21 -10.78 3.10
CA GLY A 103 -7.47 -10.91 2.38
C GLY A 103 -7.49 -12.12 1.45
N CYS A 104 -6.40 -12.33 0.69
CA CYS A 104 -6.27 -13.47 -0.21
C CYS A 104 -6.31 -14.81 0.56
N LEU A 105 -5.58 -14.93 1.67
CA LEU A 105 -5.57 -16.15 2.48
C LEU A 105 -6.93 -16.42 3.14
N LEU A 106 -7.63 -15.38 3.61
CA LEU A 106 -8.99 -15.51 4.13
C LEU A 106 -9.92 -16.11 3.08
N LYS A 107 -9.93 -15.56 1.87
CA LYS A 107 -10.71 -16.07 0.73
C LYS A 107 -10.39 -17.54 0.44
N LEU A 108 -9.11 -17.89 0.37
CA LEU A 108 -8.68 -19.25 0.07
C LEU A 108 -9.10 -20.25 1.16
N ASN A 109 -9.00 -19.87 2.43
CA ASN A 109 -9.46 -20.70 3.54
C ASN A 109 -10.97 -20.91 3.51
N LEU A 110 -11.76 -19.87 3.26
CA LEU A 110 -13.23 -19.99 3.15
C LEU A 110 -13.66 -20.85 1.96
N LYS A 111 -12.93 -20.78 0.84
CA LYS A 111 -13.18 -21.64 -0.34
C LYS A 111 -12.85 -23.11 -0.07
N LYS A 112 -11.83 -23.37 0.75
CA LYS A 112 -11.42 -24.72 1.13
C LYS A 112 -12.38 -25.36 2.16
N ASN A 113 -12.85 -24.57 3.13
CA ASN A 113 -13.71 -25.02 4.22
C ASN A 113 -15.03 -24.23 4.23
N PRO A 114 -16.02 -24.61 3.39
CA PRO A 114 -17.28 -23.85 3.25
C PRO A 114 -18.13 -23.84 4.53
N GLU A 115 -18.01 -24.85 5.40
CA GLU A 115 -18.66 -24.88 6.71
C GLU A 115 -18.25 -23.70 7.60
N THR A 116 -17.00 -23.23 7.48
CA THR A 116 -16.48 -22.05 8.20
C THR A 116 -17.11 -20.75 7.70
N ALA A 117 -17.65 -20.71 6.49
CA ALA A 117 -18.34 -19.54 5.93
C ALA A 117 -19.83 -19.47 6.32
N ALA A 118 -20.42 -20.58 6.77
CA ALA A 118 -21.83 -20.70 7.13
C ALA A 118 -22.11 -20.54 8.64
N ALA A 119 -21.06 -20.47 9.45
CA ALA A 119 -21.11 -20.24 10.90
C ALA A 119 -21.00 -18.74 11.23
#